data_AF-A0A4Q5SH22-F1
#
_entry.id   AF-A0A4Q5SH22-F1
#
_cell.length_a   1.000
_cell.length_b   1.000
_cell.length_c   1.000
_cell.angle_alpha   90.00
_cell.angle_beta   90.00
_cell.angle_gamma   90.00
#
_symmetry.space_group_name_H-M   'P 1'
#
loop_
_entity.id
_entity.type
_entity.pdbx_description
1 polymer ?
#
loop_
_entity_poly.entity_id
_entity_poly.type
_entity_poly.pdbx_seq_one_letter_code
_entity_poly.pdbx_strand_id
1 'polypeptide(L)' 'MRHAHARRLKLAVDPRDGTVRLTLPPRAALGPALAWVETRRD' A
#
# COMPACT_ATOMS: atom_id res chain seq x y z
N MET A 1 -10.25 18.70 7.22
CA MET A 1 -10.74 17.51 7.95
C MET A 1 -9.64 16.45 7.94
N ARG A 2 -9.10 16.03 9.11
CA ARG A 2 -8.07 14.96 9.18
C ARG A 2 -8.78 13.64 9.45
N HIS A 3 -8.95 12.81 8.43
CA HIS A 3 -9.60 11.51 8.57
C HIS A 3 -8.64 10.51 9.19
N ALA A 4 -8.79 10.22 10.49
CA ALA A 4 -8.00 9.20 11.20
C ALA A 4 -8.07 7.80 10.53
N HIS A 5 -9.15 7.54 9.79
CA HIS A 5 -9.37 6.31 9.04
C HIS A 5 -8.77 6.30 7.63
N ALA A 6 -8.33 7.46 7.11
CA ALA A 6 -7.55 7.55 5.87
C ALA A 6 -6.08 7.19 6.14
N ARG A 7 -5.86 6.09 6.88
CA ARG A 7 -4.53 5.49 7.06
C ARG A 7 -4.04 5.13 5.65
N ARG A 8 -3.07 5.90 5.16
CA ARG A 8 -2.59 5.81 3.77
C ARG A 8 -2.17 4.38 3.45
N LEU A 9 -2.41 3.97 2.20
CA LEU A 9 -1.76 2.77 1.64
C LEU A 9 -0.24 2.90 1.84
N LYS A 10 0.40 1.87 2.38
CA LYS A 10 1.86 1.85 2.57
C LYS A 10 2.46 0.64 1.86
N LEU A 11 3.42 0.90 0.99
CA LEU A 11 4.28 -0.12 0.40
C LEU A 11 5.62 -0.08 1.14
N ALA A 12 6.08 -1.22 1.62
CA ALA A 12 7.43 -1.39 2.15
C ALA A 12 8.13 -2.48 1.34
N VAL A 13 9.35 -2.21 0.91
CA VAL A 13 10.21 -3.18 0.24
C VAL A 13 11.35 -3.49 1.20
N ASP A 14 11.51 -4.75 1.59
CA ASP A 14 12.66 -5.18 2.39
C ASP A 14 13.87 -5.34 1.45
N PRO A 15 14.96 -4.59 1.67
CA PRO A 15 16.12 -4.62 0.79
C PRO A 15 16.98 -5.89 0.92
N ARG A 16 16.73 -6.75 1.92
CA ARG A 16 17.54 -7.95 2.17
C ARG A 16 17.15 -9.14 1.31
N ASP A 17 15.85 -9.28 1.06
CA ASP A 17 15.22 -10.42 0.41
C ASP A 17 14.27 -9.99 -0.73
N GLY A 18 14.04 -8.69 -0.91
CA GLY A 18 13.13 -8.15 -1.91
C GLY A 18 11.66 -8.33 -1.52
N THR A 19 11.36 -8.66 -0.26
CA THR A 19 9.98 -8.89 0.17
C THR A 19 9.18 -7.60 0.11
N VAL A 20 8.09 -7.60 -0.66
CA VAL A 20 7.19 -6.45 -0.79
C VAL A 20 5.98 -6.64 0.13
N ARG A 21 5.77 -5.69 1.05
CA ARG A 21 4.67 -5.70 2.01
C ARG A 21 3.74 -4.51 1.77
N LEU A 22 2.49 -4.80 1.41
CA LEU A 22 1.42 -3.82 1.21
C LEU A 22 0.54 -3.75 2.45
N THR A 23 0.43 -2.56 3.06
CA THR A 23 -0.49 -2.29 4.17
C THR A 23 -1.72 -1.54 3.68
N LEU A 24 -2.88 -2.15 3.85
CA LEU A 24 -4.19 -1.63 3.46
C LEU A 24 -4.94 -1.07 4.67
N PRO A 25 -5.57 0.13 4.57
CA PRO A 25 -6.53 0.55 5.57
C PRO A 25 -7.80 -0.32 5.51
N PRO A 26 -8.56 -0.43 6.60
CA PRO A 26 -9.71 -1.33 6.71
C PRO A 26 -10.82 -1.11 5.68
N ARG A 27 -10.85 0.08 5.04
CA ARG A 27 -11.84 0.48 4.04
C ARG A 27 -11.26 0.68 2.64
N ALA A 28 -9.99 0.35 2.41
CA ALA A 28 -9.45 0.35 1.05
C ALA A 28 -9.90 -0.91 0.32
N ALA A 29 -10.33 -0.71 -0.93
CA ALA A 29 -10.54 -1.81 -1.86
C ALA A 29 -9.19 -2.36 -2.33
N LEU A 30 -9.10 -3.69 -2.43
CA LEU A 30 -7.88 -4.40 -2.82
C LEU A 30 -7.48 -4.11 -4.28
N GLY A 31 -8.43 -4.02 -5.21
CA GLY A 31 -8.15 -3.76 -6.64
C GLY A 31 -7.38 -2.45 -6.88
N PRO A 32 -7.91 -1.29 -6.45
CA PRO A 32 -7.21 0.00 -6.56
C PRO A 32 -5.85 0.00 -5.84
N ALA A 33 -5.74 -0.75 -4.75
CA ALA A 33 -4.50 -0.88 -4.01
C ALA A 33 -3.42 -1.64 -4.80
N LEU A 34 -3.79 -2.75 -5.44
CA LEU A 34 -2.89 -3.51 -6.31
C LEU A 34 -2.48 -2.66 -7.53
N ALA A 35 -3.42 -1.99 -8.19
CA ALA A 35 -3.10 -1.09 -9.30
C ALA A 35 -2.09 0.00 -8.91
N TRP A 36 -2.24 0.58 -7.72
CA TRP A 36 -1.29 1.56 -7.16
C TRP A 36 0.09 0.96 -6.81
N VAL A 37 0.16 -0.33 -6.47
CA VAL A 37 1.45 -1.03 -6.26
C VAL A 37 2.16 -1.21 -7.60
N GLU A 38 1.44 -1.61 -8.65
CA GLU A 38 2.03 -1.76 -9.99
C GLU A 38 2.67 -0.44 -10.48
N THR A 39 2.07 0.73 -10.18
CA THR A 39 2.70 2.02 -10.55
C THR A 39 3.98 2.36 -9.78
N ARG A 40 4.39 1.55 -8.79
CA ARG A 40 5.59 1.77 -7.96
C ARG A 40 6.71 0.79 -8.25
N ARG A 41 6.46 -0.18 -9.14
CA ARG A 41 7.39 -1.24 -9.48
C ARG A 41 8.33 -0.87 -10.63
N ASP A 42 8.23 0.36 -11.15
CA ASP A 42 9.09 0.94 -12.19
C ASP A 42 10.46 1.34 -11.63
#